data_AF-H2EIG1-F1
#
_entry.id   AF-H2EIG1-F1
#
_cell.length_a   1.000
_cell.length_b   1.000
_cell.length_c   1.000
_cell.angle_alpha   90.00
_cell.angle_beta   90.00
_cell.angle_gamma   90.00
#
_symmetry.space_group_name_H-M   'P 1'
#
loop_
_entity.id
_entity.type
_entity.pdbx_description
1 polymer ?
#
loop_
_entity_poly.entity_id
_entity_poly.type
_entity_poly.pdbx_seq_one_letter_code
_entity_poly.pdbx_strand_id
1 'polypeptide(L)'
;SNSLAVEISPAHDPNDFDVGKRHNLEFINVFTVDGKINQDGGEFVGMPRFKAREAVTEALKKKGLFRDAKANEMRLGICSRSQDVVEPMIKPQWYVKCSGMGKEALHAAIDDENRKLEIIPKQYTADWKRWLENIRDWCISR
;
A
#
# COMPACT_ATOMS: atom_id res chain seq x y z
N SER A 1 9.36 -13.09 22.79
CA SER A 1 9.30 -14.12 21.76
C SER A 1 8.48 -13.56 20.61
N ASN A 2 9.12 -12.97 19.60
CA ASN A 2 8.42 -12.60 18.37
C ASN A 2 8.24 -13.87 17.54
N SER A 3 7.04 -14.10 16.99
CA SER A 3 6.82 -15.19 16.04
C SER A 3 7.54 -14.88 14.73
N LEU A 4 8.07 -15.90 14.07
CA LEU A 4 8.62 -15.78 12.71
C LEU A 4 7.53 -15.90 11.63
N ALA A 5 6.30 -16.16 12.03
CA ALA A 5 5.12 -16.12 11.17
C ALA A 5 4.39 -14.78 11.37
N VAL A 6 3.90 -14.24 10.26
CA VAL A 6 3.09 -13.02 10.18
C VAL A 6 1.72 -13.38 9.62
N GLU A 7 0.71 -12.59 9.99
CA GLU A 7 -0.60 -12.61 9.34
C GLU A 7 -0.47 -12.04 7.92
N ILE A 8 -1.36 -12.47 7.01
CA ILE A 8 -1.38 -12.05 5.61
C ILE A 8 -2.80 -11.58 5.26
N SER A 9 -2.97 -10.29 4.98
CA SER A 9 -4.23 -9.68 4.54
C SER A 9 -4.06 -8.92 3.20
N PRO A 10 -4.12 -9.63 2.05
CA PRO A 10 -3.75 -9.08 0.75
C PRO A 10 -4.58 -7.86 0.28
N ALA A 11 -5.78 -7.66 0.83
CA ALA A 11 -6.63 -6.53 0.50
C ALA A 11 -6.29 -5.23 1.25
N HIS A 12 -5.45 -5.31 2.30
CA HIS A 12 -5.26 -4.25 3.29
C HIS A 12 -3.78 -3.93 3.61
N ASP A 13 -2.82 -4.65 3.06
CA ASP A 13 -1.40 -4.30 3.12
C ASP A 13 -0.70 -4.49 1.75
N PRO A 14 0.13 -3.54 1.28
CA PRO A 14 0.83 -3.65 0.00
C PRO A 14 1.83 -4.81 -0.10
N ASN A 15 2.49 -5.21 0.98
CA ASN A 15 3.41 -6.35 0.96
C ASN A 15 2.61 -7.66 0.89
N ASP A 16 1.53 -7.75 1.66
CA ASP A 16 0.63 -8.89 1.64
C ASP A 16 -0.08 -9.03 0.29
N PHE A 17 -0.35 -7.92 -0.40
CA PHE A 17 -0.88 -7.92 -1.76
C PHE A 17 0.05 -8.66 -2.74
N ASP A 18 1.35 -8.37 -2.70
CA ASP A 18 2.35 -9.03 -3.55
C ASP A 18 2.56 -10.49 -3.17
N VAL A 19 2.49 -10.83 -1.88
CA VAL A 19 2.48 -12.23 -1.40
C VAL A 19 1.23 -12.96 -1.91
N GLY A 20 0.06 -12.35 -1.76
CA GLY A 20 -1.22 -12.91 -2.20
C GLY A 20 -1.26 -13.19 -3.69
N LYS A 21 -0.70 -12.30 -4.52
CA LYS A 21 -0.53 -12.54 -5.96
C LYS A 21 0.38 -13.73 -6.26
N ARG A 22 1.55 -13.79 -5.61
CA ARG A 22 2.53 -14.87 -5.84
C ARG A 22 1.98 -16.25 -5.47
N HIS A 23 1.09 -16.30 -4.48
CA HIS A 23 0.50 -17.54 -3.96
C HIS A 23 -0.96 -17.76 -4.37
N ASN A 24 -1.51 -16.93 -5.27
CA ASN A 24 -2.89 -17.01 -5.75
C ASN A 24 -3.93 -17.05 -4.62
N LEU A 25 -3.76 -16.21 -3.61
CA LEU A 25 -4.70 -16.07 -2.49
C LEU A 25 -5.91 -15.24 -2.90
N GLU A 26 -7.03 -15.46 -2.21
CA GLU A 26 -8.22 -14.63 -2.35
C GLU A 26 -8.02 -13.26 -1.71
N PHE A 27 -8.58 -12.23 -2.34
CA PHE A 27 -8.52 -10.85 -1.90
C PHE A 27 -9.87 -10.43 -1.29
N ILE A 28 -10.00 -10.62 0.03
CA ILE A 28 -11.22 -10.30 0.78
C ILE A 28 -11.08 -8.91 1.41
N ASN A 29 -11.93 -7.98 1.02
CA ASN A 29 -11.99 -6.64 1.61
C ASN A 29 -13.05 -6.59 2.73
N VAL A 30 -12.67 -6.24 3.95
CA VAL A 30 -13.60 -6.20 5.10
C VAL A 30 -14.13 -4.80 5.42
N PHE A 31 -13.71 -3.77 4.68
CA PHE A 31 -14.12 -2.38 4.92
C PHE A 31 -15.07 -1.83 3.87
N THR A 32 -16.06 -1.06 4.32
CA THR A 32 -16.83 -0.15 3.48
C THR A 32 -16.01 1.11 3.16
N VAL A 33 -16.44 1.87 2.15
CA VAL A 33 -15.75 3.10 1.73
C VAL A 33 -15.74 4.20 2.81
N ASP A 34 -16.67 4.17 3.76
CA ASP A 34 -16.75 5.06 4.91
C ASP A 34 -16.00 4.53 6.15
N GLY A 35 -15.19 3.48 6.00
CA GLY A 35 -14.30 2.98 7.05
C GLY A 35 -15.00 2.17 8.15
N LYS A 36 -16.14 1.56 7.83
CA LYS A 36 -16.83 0.59 8.70
C LYS A 36 -16.58 -0.83 8.23
N ILE A 37 -16.86 -1.80 9.10
CA ILE A 37 -16.82 -3.21 8.75
C ILE A 37 -18.01 -3.56 7.84
N ASN A 38 -17.74 -4.24 6.72
CA ASN A 38 -18.75 -4.71 5.77
C ASN A 38 -19.41 -6.03 6.22
N GLN A 39 -20.22 -6.65 5.36
CA GLN A 39 -20.95 -7.89 5.67
C GLN A 39 -20.03 -9.09 5.97
N ASP A 40 -18.79 -9.07 5.51
CA ASP A 40 -17.82 -10.16 5.70
C ASP A 40 -17.20 -10.16 7.11
N GLY A 41 -17.41 -9.10 7.89
CA GLY A 41 -16.85 -8.98 9.24
C GLY A 41 -17.70 -9.56 10.38
N GLY A 42 -18.75 -10.32 10.06
CA GLY A 42 -19.53 -11.09 11.04
C GLY A 42 -20.15 -10.25 12.16
N GLU A 43 -19.80 -10.52 13.43
CA GLU A 43 -20.37 -9.80 14.58
C GLU A 43 -19.94 -8.32 14.66
N PHE A 44 -18.96 -7.90 13.87
CA PHE A 44 -18.42 -6.53 13.86
C PHE A 44 -19.01 -5.64 12.77
N VAL A 45 -19.93 -6.15 11.95
CA VAL A 45 -20.57 -5.42 10.85
C VAL A 45 -21.09 -4.06 11.30
N GLY A 46 -20.77 -3.01 10.52
CA GLY A 46 -21.20 -1.63 10.78
C GLY A 46 -20.37 -0.89 11.82
N MET A 47 -19.46 -1.54 12.55
CA MET A 47 -18.57 -0.87 13.47
C MET A 47 -17.51 -0.05 12.71
N PRO A 48 -17.16 1.18 13.17
CA PRO A 48 -16.00 1.91 12.67
C PRO A 48 -14.71 1.12 12.91
N ARG A 49 -13.78 1.12 11.95
CA ARG A 49 -12.55 0.29 11.96
C ARG A 49 -11.77 0.28 13.29
N PHE A 50 -11.63 1.44 13.94
CA PHE A 50 -10.88 1.55 15.20
C PHE A 50 -11.65 0.96 16.39
N LYS A 51 -12.97 1.14 16.42
CA LYS A 51 -13.83 0.49 17.42
C LYS A 51 -13.90 -1.02 17.19
N ALA A 52 -13.94 -1.45 15.93
CA ALA A 52 -13.90 -2.86 15.55
C ALA A 52 -12.59 -3.52 16.03
N ARG A 53 -11.43 -2.85 15.89
CA ARG A 53 -10.14 -3.34 16.40
C ARG A 53 -10.18 -3.64 17.90
N GLU A 54 -10.75 -2.75 18.71
CA GLU A 54 -10.91 -2.96 20.14
C GLU A 54 -11.87 -4.14 20.42
N ALA A 55 -13.03 -4.17 19.75
CA ALA A 55 -14.01 -5.23 19.91
C ALA A 55 -13.47 -6.62 19.53
N VAL A 56 -12.71 -6.73 18.44
CA VAL A 56 -12.05 -7.96 17.99
C VAL A 56 -11.06 -8.45 19.06
N THR A 57 -10.28 -7.53 19.63
CA THR A 57 -9.32 -7.87 20.69
C THR A 57 -10.03 -8.46 21.92
N GLU A 58 -11.14 -7.85 22.34
CA GLU A 58 -11.94 -8.38 23.45
C GLU A 58 -12.62 -9.72 23.12
N ALA A 59 -13.08 -9.92 21.89
CA ALA A 59 -13.61 -11.19 21.44
C ALA A 59 -12.54 -12.30 21.46
N LEU A 60 -11.31 -12.01 21.02
CA LEU A 60 -10.18 -12.94 21.07
C LEU A 60 -9.80 -13.30 22.51
N LYS A 61 -9.84 -12.34 23.44
CA LYS A 61 -9.64 -12.59 24.88
C LYS A 61 -10.70 -13.52 25.45
N LYS A 62 -11.98 -13.25 25.17
CA LYS A 62 -13.10 -14.09 25.61
C LYS A 62 -13.01 -15.52 25.08
N LYS A 63 -12.49 -15.70 23.86
CA LYS A 63 -12.26 -17.01 23.23
C LYS A 63 -10.97 -17.70 23.69
N GLY A 64 -10.14 -17.06 24.52
CA GLY A 64 -8.86 -17.61 24.97
C GLY A 64 -7.78 -17.68 23.88
N LEU A 65 -7.97 -16.97 22.76
CA LEU A 65 -7.04 -16.94 21.62
C LEU A 65 -6.03 -15.78 21.71
N PHE A 66 -6.28 -14.81 22.59
CA PHE A 66 -5.39 -13.68 22.82
C PHE A 66 -4.22 -14.09 23.72
N ARG A 67 -2.98 -13.89 23.26
CA ARG A 67 -1.77 -14.26 24.00
C ARG A 67 -1.16 -13.09 24.79
N ASP A 68 -0.86 -11.99 24.12
CA ASP A 68 -0.16 -10.83 24.69
C ASP A 68 -0.33 -9.60 23.79
N ALA A 69 -0.13 -8.40 24.34
CA ALA A 69 -0.02 -7.15 23.59
C ALA A 69 1.10 -6.28 24.18
N LYS A 70 1.90 -5.70 23.29
CA LYS A 70 3.01 -4.81 23.67
C LYS A 70 2.94 -3.53 22.86
N ALA A 71 3.33 -2.42 23.49
CA ALA A 71 3.51 -1.17 22.77
C ALA A 71 4.53 -1.35 21.65
N ASN A 72 4.17 -0.94 20.45
CA ASN A 72 5.01 -1.01 19.27
C ASN A 72 4.90 0.32 18.53
N GLU A 73 6.03 0.99 18.32
CA GLU A 73 6.07 2.19 17.50
C GLU A 73 5.90 1.79 16.03
N MET A 74 4.95 2.43 15.36
CA MET A 74 4.60 2.12 13.97
C MET A 74 4.57 3.39 13.12
N ARG A 75 4.94 3.26 11.85
CA ARG A 75 4.78 4.32 10.86
C ARG A 75 3.37 4.24 10.29
N LEU A 76 2.58 5.30 10.49
CA LEU A 76 1.23 5.40 9.94
C LEU A 76 1.25 6.25 8.67
N GLY A 77 0.53 5.80 7.64
CA GLY A 77 0.23 6.64 6.48
C GLY A 77 -0.80 7.68 6.88
N ILE A 78 -0.45 8.96 6.80
CA ILE A 78 -1.33 10.08 7.12
C ILE A 78 -1.68 10.84 5.85
N CYS A 79 -2.96 11.14 5.67
CA CYS A 79 -3.44 11.95 4.56
C CYS A 79 -2.90 13.38 4.72
N SER A 80 -2.20 13.90 3.70
CA SER A 80 -1.62 15.24 3.75
C SER A 80 -2.66 16.36 3.91
N ARG A 81 -3.92 16.11 3.52
CA ARG A 81 -5.02 17.08 3.59
C ARG A 81 -5.83 16.97 4.86
N SER A 82 -6.40 15.80 5.14
CA SER A 82 -7.29 15.61 6.30
C SER A 82 -6.56 15.29 7.60
N GLN A 83 -5.27 14.94 7.53
CA GLN A 83 -4.47 14.43 8.66
C GLN A 83 -5.03 13.14 9.29
N ASP A 84 -5.95 12.46 8.60
CA ASP A 84 -6.47 11.16 9.03
C ASP A 84 -5.58 10.00 8.57
N VAL A 85 -5.68 8.86 9.26
CA VAL A 85 -4.98 7.63 8.94
C VAL A 85 -5.53 7.04 7.64
N VAL A 86 -4.64 6.82 6.68
CA VAL A 86 -4.95 6.25 5.37
C VAL A 86 -5.13 4.73 5.51
N GLU A 87 -6.27 4.23 5.04
CA GLU A 87 -6.49 2.79 4.89
C GLU A 87 -6.03 2.31 3.51
N PRO A 88 -5.17 1.30 3.41
CA PRO A 88 -4.96 0.59 2.16
C PRO A 88 -6.21 -0.22 1.84
N MET A 89 -6.79 0.02 0.65
CA MET A 89 -7.92 -0.74 0.13
C MET A 89 -7.73 -0.99 -1.35
N ILE A 90 -8.05 -2.21 -1.78
CA ILE A 90 -8.11 -2.53 -3.21
C ILE A 90 -9.34 -1.88 -3.82
N LYS A 91 -9.11 -1.04 -4.82
CA LYS A 91 -10.15 -0.45 -5.65
C LYS A 91 -9.72 -0.52 -7.11
N PRO A 92 -10.66 -0.76 -8.05
CA PRO A 92 -10.40 -0.51 -9.45
C PRO A 92 -10.01 0.96 -9.65
N GLN A 93 -8.88 1.21 -10.29
CA GLN A 93 -8.37 2.55 -10.58
C GLN A 93 -7.86 2.63 -12.01
N TRP A 94 -7.78 3.84 -12.55
CA TRP A 94 -7.22 4.13 -13.86
C TRP A 94 -5.73 4.43 -13.73
N TYR A 95 -4.94 3.71 -14.52
CA TYR A 95 -3.49 3.83 -14.55
C TYR A 95 -2.99 4.17 -15.95
N VAL A 96 -1.95 4.99 -16.02
CA VAL A 96 -1.18 5.21 -17.24
C VAL A 96 0.05 4.31 -17.20
N LYS A 97 0.27 3.53 -18.27
CA LYS A 97 1.45 2.67 -18.41
C LYS A 97 2.70 3.54 -18.61
N CYS A 98 3.55 3.64 -17.60
CA CYS A 98 4.67 4.60 -17.59
C CYS A 98 5.98 4.02 -18.13
N SER A 99 6.10 2.69 -18.22
CA SER A 99 7.35 2.03 -18.63
C SER A 99 7.89 2.45 -20.00
N GLY A 100 7.03 2.74 -20.98
CA GLY A 100 7.45 3.22 -22.30
C GLY A 100 7.97 4.66 -22.25
N MET A 101 7.14 5.56 -21.71
CA MET A 101 7.47 6.98 -21.54
C MET A 101 8.73 7.19 -20.69
N GLY A 102 8.91 6.40 -19.62
CA GLY A 102 10.08 6.47 -18.76
C GLY A 102 11.37 6.11 -19.50
N LYS A 103 11.35 5.10 -20.38
CA LYS A 103 12.50 4.75 -21.22
C LYS A 103 12.85 5.86 -22.20
N GLU A 104 11.86 6.43 -22.87
CA GLU A 104 12.06 7.54 -23.81
C GLU A 104 12.64 8.78 -23.11
N ALA A 105 12.09 9.15 -21.96
CA ALA A 105 12.57 10.27 -21.15
C ALA A 105 13.98 10.02 -20.58
N LEU A 106 14.32 8.77 -20.28
CA LEU A 106 15.67 8.40 -19.87
C LEU A 106 16.64 8.56 -21.04
N HIS A 107 16.36 7.96 -22.20
CA HIS A 107 17.19 8.04 -23.40
C HIS A 107 17.45 9.50 -23.81
N ALA A 108 16.42 10.36 -23.74
CA ALA A 108 16.58 11.78 -24.06
C ALA A 108 17.70 12.48 -23.24
N ALA A 109 17.93 12.05 -22.00
CA ALA A 109 18.89 12.66 -21.08
C ALA A 109 20.27 11.96 -21.04
N ILE A 110 20.34 10.67 -21.35
CA ILE A 110 21.57 9.86 -21.15
C ILE A 110 22.18 9.28 -22.42
N ASP A 111 21.51 9.36 -23.56
CA ASP A 111 22.08 8.96 -24.85
C ASP A 111 23.22 9.93 -25.23
N ASP A 112 24.47 9.45 -25.23
CA ASP A 112 25.64 10.26 -25.54
C ASP A 112 25.78 10.57 -27.04
N GLU A 113 25.19 9.74 -27.90
CA GLU A 113 25.25 9.89 -29.35
C GLU A 113 24.18 10.89 -29.84
N ASN A 114 22.99 10.86 -29.24
CA ASN A 114 21.84 11.68 -29.64
C ASN A 114 21.14 12.36 -28.45
N ARG A 115 21.91 12.99 -27.54
CA ARG A 115 21.35 13.66 -26.36
C ARG A 115 20.36 14.78 -26.74
N LYS A 116 19.13 14.69 -26.24
CA LYS A 116 18.04 15.67 -26.52
C LYS A 116 17.74 16.59 -25.34
N LEU A 117 18.12 16.18 -24.13
CA LEU A 117 17.86 16.88 -22.88
C LEU A 117 19.17 16.97 -22.07
N GLU A 118 19.51 18.16 -21.60
CA GLU A 118 20.62 18.35 -20.66
C GLU A 118 20.07 18.70 -19.27
N ILE A 119 20.55 17.99 -18.24
CA ILE A 119 20.17 18.23 -16.85
C ILE A 119 21.30 19.01 -16.15
N ILE A 120 20.95 20.18 -15.63
CA ILE A 120 21.87 21.06 -14.90
C ILE A 120 21.32 21.30 -13.49
N PRO A 121 22.11 21.07 -12.42
CA PRO A 121 23.45 20.46 -12.39
C PRO A 121 23.51 18.96 -12.80
N LYS A 122 24.63 18.53 -13.40
CA LYS A 122 24.84 17.16 -13.94
C LYS A 122 24.65 16.02 -12.94
N GLN A 123 24.86 16.29 -11.65
CA GLN A 123 24.67 15.29 -10.59
C GLN A 123 23.24 14.74 -10.52
N TYR A 124 22.24 15.53 -10.94
CA TYR A 124 20.84 15.12 -10.94
C TYR A 124 20.50 14.12 -12.06
N THR A 125 21.38 13.91 -13.05
CA THR A 125 21.19 12.86 -14.06
C THR A 125 21.14 11.47 -13.43
N ALA A 126 21.89 11.25 -12.35
CA ALA A 126 21.85 9.99 -11.60
C ALA A 126 20.49 9.77 -10.92
N ASP A 127 19.91 10.82 -10.32
CA ASP A 127 18.58 10.76 -9.73
C ASP A 127 17.51 10.52 -10.80
N TRP A 128 17.57 11.24 -11.92
CA TRP A 128 16.69 11.07 -13.07
C TRP A 128 16.67 9.62 -13.55
N LYS A 129 17.85 9.03 -13.75
CA LYS A 129 18.03 7.63 -14.12
C LYS A 129 17.40 6.69 -13.10
N ARG A 130 17.73 6.84 -11.81
CA ARG A 130 17.19 5.99 -10.74
C ARG A 130 15.67 6.00 -10.69
N TRP A 131 15.04 7.16 -10.87
CA TRP A 131 13.59 7.32 -10.85
C TRP A 131 12.91 6.68 -12.07
N LEU A 132 13.44 6.90 -13.27
CA LEU A 132 12.81 6.40 -14.51
C LEU A 132 13.05 4.91 -14.77
N GLU A 133 14.18 4.35 -14.33
CA GLU A 133 14.44 2.90 -14.43
C GLU A 133 13.46 2.07 -13.58
N ASN A 134 13.00 2.62 -12.46
CA ASN A 134 12.09 1.96 -11.51
C ASN A 134 10.68 2.57 -11.51
N ILE A 135 10.30 3.26 -12.59
CA ILE A 135 9.01 3.93 -12.68
C ILE A 135 7.86 2.91 -12.59
N ARG A 136 6.88 3.21 -11.73
CA ARG A 136 5.63 2.46 -11.62
C ARG A 136 4.54 3.16 -12.43
N ASP A 137 3.53 2.40 -12.83
CA ASP A 137 2.37 2.96 -13.52
C ASP A 137 1.67 4.01 -12.66
N TRP A 138 1.31 5.14 -13.28
CA TRP A 138 0.80 6.29 -12.57
C TRP A 138 -0.72 6.20 -12.41
N CYS A 139 -1.19 6.18 -11.16
CA CYS A 139 -2.61 6.26 -10.84
C CYS A 139 -3.15 7.68 -11.09
N ILE A 140 -4.07 7.80 -12.05
CA ILE A 140 -4.70 9.08 -12.42
C ILE A 140 -6.10 9.26 -11.82
N SER A 141 -6.66 8.21 -11.23
CA SER A 141 -7.88 8.31 -10.43
C SER A 141 -7.67 9.16 -9.18
N ARG A 142 -8.75 9.78 -8.70
CA ARG A 142 -8.80 10.61 -7.50
C ARG A 142 -9.94 10.17 -6.62
#